data_AF-A0A3N5RPD0-F1
#
_entry.id   AF-A0A3N5RPD0-F1
#
_cell.length_a   1.000
_cell.length_b   1.000
_cell.length_c   1.000
_cell.angle_alpha   90.00
_cell.angle_beta   90.00
_cell.angle_gamma   90.00
#
_symmetry.space_group_name_H-M   'P 1'
#
loop_
_entity.id
_entity.type
_entity.pdbx_description
1 polymer ?
#
loop_
_entity_poly.entity_id
_entity_poly.type
_entity_poly.pdbx_seq_one_letter_code
_entity_poly.pdbx_strand_id
1 'polypeptide(L)'
;MSSDHVGKPGFSRRLKRRIQHREQFLEQGSETGPASAPASRSPRWTATTKLLVGLVIVGIVAFLFIRFTSLLTPLLMVFILAYLLHPVATLMSRGFHISWKASVNILYSIILVLLIGSLTLGGVGLVGQVQSLIELVETIVANLPEYLDTLSGQVFQIGPFTLDMRTVELSQISNQLLSFVQPLLGRTGNIVTAVAGGAAEIFGWTFFVLIVSYFLMVESSGLQSDLIKVEVPGYNADLRKLGSQLSIIWNSFLRGQIFIFTMATVIYIFVLSI
;
A
#
# COMPACT_ATOMS: atom_id res chain seq x y z
N MET A 1 36.62 49.06 -96.31
CA MET A 1 35.21 49.40 -96.54
C MET A 1 34.38 48.42 -95.71
N SER A 2 33.84 48.86 -94.55
CA SER A 2 32.50 49.49 -94.40
C SER A 2 31.40 48.48 -94.78
N SER A 3 30.37 48.11 -94.00
CA SER A 3 29.54 48.80 -92.99
C SER A 3 28.54 47.73 -92.44
N ASP A 4 28.37 47.56 -91.13
CA ASP A 4 27.31 48.08 -90.25
C ASP A 4 25.86 47.53 -90.34
N HIS A 5 25.41 47.04 -89.17
CA HIS A 5 24.10 47.16 -88.49
C HIS A 5 22.80 46.64 -89.18
N VAL A 6 21.83 46.01 -88.48
CA VAL A 6 20.96 46.59 -87.44
C VAL A 6 20.40 45.53 -86.48
N GLY A 7 20.69 45.67 -85.18
CA GLY A 7 20.04 44.97 -84.06
C GLY A 7 18.98 45.88 -83.42
N LYS A 8 17.76 45.35 -83.23
CA LYS A 8 16.58 46.06 -82.72
C LYS A 8 16.76 46.53 -81.26
N PRO A 9 16.61 47.82 -80.93
CA PRO A 9 16.71 48.33 -79.56
C PRO A 9 15.31 48.46 -78.94
N GLY A 10 14.86 47.45 -78.19
CA GLY A 10 13.52 47.50 -77.55
C GLY A 10 13.37 46.75 -76.24
N PHE A 11 14.28 45.84 -75.90
CA PHE A 11 14.10 44.92 -74.76
C PHE A 11 14.74 45.42 -73.45
N SER A 12 15.75 46.29 -73.52
CA SER A 12 16.53 46.73 -72.36
C SER A 12 15.79 47.72 -71.44
N ARG A 13 14.85 48.51 -71.97
CA ARG A 13 14.10 49.51 -71.18
C ARG A 13 12.99 48.90 -70.30
N ARG A 14 12.36 47.81 -70.75
CA ARG A 14 11.31 47.13 -69.97
C ARG A 14 11.91 46.31 -68.82
N LEU A 15 13.09 45.75 -69.02
CA LEU A 15 13.81 45.00 -67.98
C LEU A 15 14.35 45.96 -66.88
N LYS A 16 14.92 47.11 -67.27
CA LYS A 16 15.38 48.13 -66.31
C LYS A 16 14.24 48.68 -65.44
N ARG A 17 13.06 48.96 -66.02
CA ARG A 17 11.89 49.39 -65.22
C ARG A 17 11.42 48.31 -64.25
N ARG A 18 11.43 47.04 -64.63
CA ARG A 18 11.04 45.95 -63.72
C ARG A 18 12.05 45.74 -62.59
N ILE A 19 13.33 45.96 -62.83
CA ILE A 19 14.36 45.87 -61.79
C ILE A 19 14.24 47.06 -60.83
N GLN A 20 14.05 48.27 -61.36
CA GLN A 20 13.93 49.48 -60.53
C GLN A 20 12.63 49.52 -59.71
N HIS A 21 11.51 49.04 -60.26
CA HIS A 21 10.28 48.85 -59.48
C HIS A 21 10.46 47.77 -58.41
N ARG A 22 11.22 46.70 -58.70
CA ARG A 22 11.50 45.63 -57.73
C ARG A 22 12.44 46.10 -56.61
N GLU A 23 13.40 46.97 -56.91
CA GLU A 23 14.28 47.60 -55.91
C GLU A 23 13.49 48.58 -55.03
N GLN A 24 12.61 49.41 -55.60
CA GLN A 24 11.71 50.25 -54.81
C GLN A 24 10.72 49.43 -53.95
N PHE A 25 10.20 48.31 -54.46
CA PHE A 25 9.37 47.40 -53.66
C PHE A 25 10.17 46.66 -52.57
N LEU A 26 11.47 46.46 -52.75
CA LEU A 26 12.36 45.84 -51.75
C LEU A 26 12.81 46.85 -50.68
N GLU A 27 13.01 48.12 -51.03
CA GLU A 27 13.29 49.20 -50.05
C GLU A 27 12.02 49.64 -49.29
N GLN A 28 10.86 49.68 -49.96
CA GLN A 28 9.59 50.05 -49.31
C GLN A 28 8.99 48.90 -48.48
N GLY A 29 9.39 47.66 -48.76
CA GLY A 29 9.05 46.47 -47.97
C GLY A 29 9.89 46.30 -46.69
N SER A 30 10.93 47.11 -46.49
CA SER A 30 11.79 47.05 -45.29
C SER A 30 11.40 47.98 -44.14
N GLU A 31 10.41 48.88 -44.30
CA GLU A 31 10.08 49.86 -43.24
C GLU A 31 8.71 49.69 -42.56
N THR A 32 7.85 48.75 -42.96
CA THR A 32 6.58 48.49 -42.24
C THR A 32 6.19 47.01 -42.19
N GLY A 33 7.14 46.15 -41.83
CA GLY A 33 6.76 44.86 -41.22
C GLY A 33 6.16 45.14 -39.83
N PRO A 34 5.07 44.47 -39.40
CA PRO A 34 4.62 44.59 -38.02
C PRO A 34 5.82 44.25 -37.15
N ALA A 35 6.27 45.22 -36.35
CA ALA A 35 7.40 45.07 -35.45
C ALA A 35 7.25 43.71 -34.76
N SER A 36 8.14 42.78 -35.09
CA SER A 36 8.12 41.43 -34.54
C SER A 36 8.09 41.60 -33.03
N ALA A 37 6.94 41.33 -32.42
CA ALA A 37 6.79 41.40 -30.98
C ALA A 37 7.97 40.63 -30.39
N PRO A 38 8.76 41.23 -29.47
CA PRO A 38 9.90 40.53 -28.92
C PRO A 38 9.38 39.21 -28.38
N ALA A 39 9.85 38.10 -28.93
CA ALA A 39 9.53 36.78 -28.41
C ALA A 39 9.80 36.87 -26.91
N SER A 40 8.73 36.75 -26.12
CA SER A 40 8.71 37.03 -24.68
C SER A 40 9.57 35.99 -23.97
N ARG A 41 10.88 36.18 -24.06
CA ARG A 41 11.88 35.30 -23.50
C ARG A 41 11.90 35.61 -22.02
N SER A 42 11.30 34.71 -21.24
CA SER A 42 11.21 34.84 -19.79
C SER A 42 12.59 35.16 -19.20
N PRO A 43 12.67 36.09 -18.22
CA PRO A 43 13.94 36.47 -17.62
C PRO A 43 14.72 35.24 -17.13
N ARG A 44 16.01 35.20 -17.46
CA ARG A 44 16.90 34.11 -17.04
C ARG A 44 17.02 34.15 -15.53
N TRP A 45 16.63 33.05 -14.87
CA TRP A 45 16.73 32.94 -13.41
C TRP A 45 18.16 33.19 -12.94
N THR A 46 18.32 34.04 -11.93
CA THR A 46 19.60 34.27 -11.27
C THR A 46 20.07 32.99 -10.59
N ALA A 47 21.39 32.83 -10.42
CA ALA A 47 21.98 31.64 -9.81
C ALA A 47 21.42 31.38 -8.39
N THR A 48 21.13 32.44 -7.64
CA THR A 48 20.48 32.40 -6.32
C THR A 48 19.05 31.86 -6.38
N THR A 49 18.23 32.28 -7.36
CA THR A 49 16.88 31.74 -7.55
C THR A 49 16.93 30.26 -7.94
N LYS A 50 17.87 29.85 -8.81
CA LYS A 50 18.05 28.43 -9.15
C LYS A 50 18.45 27.59 -7.94
N LEU A 51 19.35 28.09 -7.10
CA LEU A 51 19.75 27.41 -5.87
C LEU A 51 18.59 27.29 -4.89
N LEU A 52 17.84 28.38 -4.67
CA LEU A 52 16.68 28.39 -3.80
C LEU A 52 15.61 27.41 -4.28
N VAL A 53 15.27 27.43 -5.57
CA VAL A 53 14.28 26.50 -6.13
C VAL A 53 14.78 25.07 -6.08
N GLY A 54 16.06 24.82 -6.34
CA GLY A 54 16.67 23.49 -6.18
C GLY A 54 16.56 22.98 -4.75
N LEU A 55 16.86 23.82 -3.76
CA LEU A 55 16.73 23.49 -2.34
C LEU A 55 15.28 23.22 -1.95
N VAL A 56 14.33 24.02 -2.45
CA VAL A 56 12.88 23.81 -2.22
C VAL A 56 12.43 22.50 -2.85
N ILE A 57 12.83 22.19 -4.08
CA ILE A 57 12.51 20.91 -4.74
C ILE A 57 13.07 19.74 -3.93
N VAL A 58 14.34 19.81 -3.52
CA VAL A 58 14.97 18.77 -2.68
C VAL A 58 14.23 18.64 -1.35
N GLY A 59 13.85 19.76 -0.73
CA GLY A 59 13.06 19.78 0.51
C GLY A 59 11.68 19.14 0.33
N ILE A 60 10.98 19.43 -0.76
CA ILE A 60 9.70 18.80 -1.11
C ILE A 60 9.90 17.31 -1.34
N VAL A 61 10.90 16.89 -2.10
CA VAL A 61 11.17 15.46 -2.36
C VAL A 61 11.52 14.73 -1.06
N ALA A 62 12.36 15.32 -0.19
CA ALA A 62 12.69 14.75 1.11
C ALA A 62 11.46 14.66 2.02
N PHE A 63 10.63 15.70 2.06
CA PHE A 63 9.38 15.72 2.81
C PHE A 63 8.40 14.65 2.31
N LEU A 64 8.21 14.55 0.99
CA LEU A 64 7.39 13.51 0.37
C LEU A 64 7.94 12.12 0.69
N PHE A 65 9.25 11.93 0.59
CA PHE A 65 9.88 10.65 0.91
C PHE A 65 9.61 10.23 2.36
N ILE A 66 9.83 11.12 3.33
CA ILE A 66 9.54 10.85 4.75
C ILE A 66 8.05 10.59 4.96
N ARG A 67 7.18 11.40 4.35
CA ARG A 67 5.72 11.28 4.49
C ARG A 67 5.18 9.96 3.93
N PHE A 68 5.75 9.48 2.83
CA PHE A 68 5.32 8.29 2.10
C PHE A 68 6.19 7.06 2.37
N THR A 69 7.17 7.14 3.27
CA THR A 69 7.99 5.96 3.66
C THR A 69 7.11 4.82 4.16
N SER A 70 5.99 5.13 4.85
CA SER A 70 5.01 4.14 5.27
C SER A 70 4.38 3.36 4.10
N LEU A 71 4.29 3.95 2.90
CA LEU A 71 3.80 3.26 1.70
C LEU A 71 4.88 2.42 1.00
N LEU A 72 6.16 2.64 1.28
CA LEU A 72 7.24 1.84 0.67
C LEU A 72 7.14 0.38 1.08
N THR A 73 6.84 0.10 2.34
CA THR A 73 6.73 -1.29 2.84
C THR A 73 5.60 -2.07 2.14
N PRO A 74 4.34 -1.59 2.10
CA PRO A 74 3.28 -2.24 1.32
C PRO A 74 3.60 -2.32 -0.17
N LEU A 75 4.18 -1.27 -0.77
CA LEU A 75 4.51 -1.27 -2.20
C LEU A 75 5.58 -2.33 -2.54
N LEU A 76 6.61 -2.48 -1.71
CA LEU A 76 7.57 -3.57 -1.86
C LEU A 76 6.90 -4.93 -1.68
N MET A 77 6.00 -5.06 -0.70
CA MET A 77 5.22 -6.29 -0.49
C MET A 77 4.36 -6.65 -1.70
N VAL A 78 3.83 -5.69 -2.45
CA VAL A 78 3.11 -5.95 -3.71
C VAL A 78 4.00 -6.70 -4.69
N PHE A 79 5.22 -6.21 -4.91
CA PHE A 79 6.17 -6.85 -5.83
C PHE A 79 6.62 -8.20 -5.32
N ILE A 80 6.95 -8.31 -4.03
CA ILE A 80 7.33 -9.58 -3.39
C ILE A 80 6.19 -10.59 -3.52
N LEU A 81 4.96 -10.20 -3.22
CA LEU A 81 3.80 -11.08 -3.27
C LEU A 81 3.47 -11.50 -4.70
N ALA A 82 3.46 -10.57 -5.66
CA ALA A 82 3.23 -10.89 -7.06
C ALA A 82 4.30 -11.87 -7.59
N TYR A 83 5.55 -11.65 -7.19
CA TYR A 83 6.66 -12.55 -7.52
C TYR A 83 6.50 -13.93 -6.89
N LEU A 84 6.11 -13.98 -5.61
CA LEU A 84 5.92 -15.22 -4.85
C LEU A 84 4.74 -16.05 -5.37
N LEU A 85 3.67 -15.38 -5.78
CA LEU A 85 2.46 -16.02 -6.32
C LEU A 85 2.60 -16.42 -7.79
N HIS A 86 3.54 -15.83 -8.53
CA HIS A 86 3.80 -16.18 -9.94
C HIS A 86 3.99 -17.69 -10.20
N PRO A 87 4.89 -18.41 -9.51
CA PRO A 87 5.02 -19.85 -9.70
C PRO A 87 3.71 -20.59 -9.39
N VAL A 88 2.95 -20.17 -8.38
CA VAL A 88 1.67 -20.81 -8.02
C VAL A 88 0.64 -20.61 -9.14
N ALA A 89 0.50 -19.40 -9.67
CA ALA A 89 -0.41 -19.13 -10.77
C ALA A 89 -0.01 -19.86 -12.07
N THR A 90 1.29 -19.99 -12.34
CA THR A 90 1.75 -20.76 -13.52
C THR A 90 1.50 -22.27 -13.34
N LEU A 91 1.69 -22.82 -12.14
CA LEU A 91 1.33 -24.20 -11.83
C LEU A 91 -0.17 -24.43 -12.01
N MET A 92 -1.01 -23.49 -11.58
CA MET A 92 -2.45 -23.56 -11.78
C MET A 92 -2.84 -23.48 -13.26
N SER A 93 -2.27 -22.53 -14.00
CA SER A 93 -2.54 -22.36 -15.44
C SER A 93 -2.16 -23.58 -16.25
N ARG A 94 -0.98 -24.17 -15.97
CA ARG A 94 -0.49 -25.36 -16.66
C ARG A 94 -1.17 -26.64 -16.19
N GLY A 95 -1.42 -26.78 -14.90
CA GLY A 95 -2.04 -27.97 -14.31
C GLY A 95 -3.50 -28.11 -14.73
N PHE A 96 -4.27 -27.03 -14.66
CA PHE A 96 -5.70 -27.02 -15.01
C PHE A 96 -5.97 -26.63 -16.48
N HIS A 97 -4.94 -26.34 -17.28
CA HIS A 97 -5.05 -25.92 -18.68
C HIS A 97 -5.99 -24.71 -18.92
N ILE A 98 -6.00 -23.77 -17.97
CA ILE A 98 -6.82 -22.56 -18.02
C ILE A 98 -6.00 -21.33 -18.43
N SER A 99 -6.67 -20.30 -18.92
CA SER A 99 -6.02 -19.04 -19.28
C SER A 99 -5.30 -18.42 -18.09
N TRP A 100 -4.23 -17.67 -18.36
CA TRP A 100 -3.44 -16.99 -17.31
C TRP A 100 -4.33 -16.15 -16.39
N LYS A 101 -5.20 -15.32 -16.99
CA LYS A 101 -6.14 -14.46 -16.25
C LYS A 101 -7.09 -15.26 -15.37
N ALA A 102 -7.61 -16.39 -15.85
CA ALA A 102 -8.45 -17.26 -15.04
C ALA A 102 -7.69 -17.84 -13.84
N SER A 103 -6.42 -18.21 -14.03
CA SER A 103 -5.56 -18.71 -12.95
C SER A 103 -5.33 -17.66 -11.88
N VAL A 104 -5.00 -16.43 -12.29
CA VAL A 104 -4.81 -15.31 -11.35
C VAL A 104 -6.12 -15.03 -10.61
N ASN A 105 -7.25 -14.94 -11.30
CA ASN A 105 -8.54 -14.69 -10.66
C ASN A 105 -8.89 -15.76 -9.62
N ILE A 106 -8.79 -17.04 -9.98
CA ILE A 106 -9.08 -18.15 -9.06
C ILE A 106 -8.13 -18.12 -7.86
N LEU A 107 -6.83 -17.90 -8.09
CA LEU A 107 -5.82 -17.88 -7.03
C LEU A 107 -6.10 -16.78 -6.02
N TYR A 108 -6.33 -15.55 -6.48
CA TYR A 108 -6.62 -14.43 -5.60
C TYR A 108 -8.00 -14.54 -4.95
N SER A 109 -8.99 -15.15 -5.61
CA SER A 109 -10.28 -15.47 -4.97
C SER A 109 -10.11 -16.48 -3.84
N ILE A 110 -9.31 -17.54 -4.02
CA ILE A 110 -9.01 -18.50 -2.94
C ILE A 110 -8.32 -17.78 -1.77
N ILE A 111 -7.29 -16.98 -2.05
CA ILE A 111 -6.57 -16.22 -1.02
C ILE A 111 -7.53 -15.26 -0.28
N LEU A 112 -8.42 -14.58 -1.02
CA LEU A 112 -9.41 -13.67 -0.46
C LEU A 112 -10.39 -14.39 0.47
N VAL A 113 -10.92 -15.55 0.04
CA VAL A 113 -11.82 -16.37 0.85
C VAL A 113 -11.10 -16.89 2.10
N LEU A 114 -9.85 -17.33 1.98
CA LEU A 114 -9.04 -17.76 3.12
C LEU A 114 -8.76 -16.61 4.09
N LEU A 115 -8.49 -15.40 3.58
CA LEU A 115 -8.24 -14.21 4.38
C LEU A 115 -9.49 -13.79 5.16
N ILE A 116 -10.64 -13.70 4.49
CA ILE A 116 -11.92 -13.36 5.10
C ILE A 116 -12.33 -14.46 6.09
N GLY A 117 -12.20 -15.74 5.70
CA GLY A 117 -12.48 -16.87 6.57
C GLY A 117 -11.63 -16.86 7.84
N SER A 118 -10.34 -16.55 7.72
CA SER A 118 -9.44 -16.42 8.88
C SER A 118 -9.81 -15.23 9.77
N LEU A 119 -10.24 -14.11 9.19
CA LEU A 119 -10.72 -12.95 9.94
C LEU A 119 -12.02 -13.27 10.69
N THR A 120 -12.96 -13.96 10.05
CA THR A 120 -14.22 -14.34 10.70
C THR A 120 -14.01 -15.39 11.77
N LEU A 121 -13.29 -16.48 11.48
CA LEU A 121 -13.06 -17.56 12.44
C LEU A 121 -12.17 -17.12 13.61
N GLY A 122 -11.07 -16.42 13.32
CA GLY A 122 -10.13 -15.95 14.35
C GLY A 122 -10.61 -14.71 15.08
N GLY A 123 -11.14 -13.72 14.35
CA GLY A 123 -11.53 -12.43 14.91
C GLY A 123 -12.79 -12.49 15.76
N VAL A 124 -13.87 -13.11 15.26
CA VAL A 124 -15.15 -13.17 15.99
C VAL A 124 -15.01 -14.03 17.25
N GLY A 125 -14.30 -15.16 17.15
CA GLY A 125 -14.08 -16.06 18.29
C GLY A 125 -13.32 -15.38 19.43
N LEU A 126 -12.21 -14.71 19.11
CA LEU A 126 -11.38 -14.04 20.12
C LEU A 126 -12.08 -12.83 20.74
N VAL A 127 -12.70 -11.97 19.91
CA VAL A 127 -13.41 -10.79 20.41
C VAL A 127 -14.59 -11.21 21.28
N GLY A 128 -15.36 -12.20 20.85
CA GLY A 128 -16.48 -12.74 21.62
C GLY A 128 -16.04 -13.30 22.97
N GLN A 129 -14.93 -14.06 23.02
CA GLN A 129 -14.40 -14.58 24.28
C GLN A 129 -14.00 -13.48 25.26
N VAL A 130 -13.31 -12.43 24.78
CA VAL A 130 -12.93 -11.30 25.65
C VAL A 130 -14.17 -10.53 26.09
N GLN A 131 -15.14 -10.32 25.20
CA GLN A 131 -16.37 -9.61 25.53
C GLN A 131 -17.22 -10.36 26.56
N SER A 132 -17.38 -11.68 26.44
CA SER A 132 -18.08 -12.49 27.44
C SER A 132 -17.39 -12.46 28.81
N LEU A 133 -16.06 -12.41 28.85
CA LEU A 133 -15.33 -12.24 30.10
C LEU A 133 -15.57 -10.85 30.72
N ILE A 134 -15.58 -9.80 29.90
CA ILE A 134 -15.91 -8.45 30.34
C ILE A 134 -17.32 -8.41 30.92
N GLU A 135 -18.32 -8.91 30.18
CA GLU A 135 -19.73 -8.94 30.60
C GLU A 135 -19.94 -9.76 31.89
N LEU A 136 -19.25 -10.90 32.02
CA LEU A 136 -19.26 -11.70 33.24
C LEU A 136 -18.69 -10.92 34.43
N VAL A 137 -17.55 -10.25 34.26
CA VAL A 137 -16.94 -9.46 35.34
C VAL A 137 -17.79 -8.24 35.68
N GLU A 138 -18.34 -7.53 34.69
CA GLU A 138 -19.26 -6.41 34.90
C GLU A 138 -20.51 -6.85 35.66
N THR A 139 -21.08 -8.01 35.31
CA THR A 139 -22.27 -8.57 35.99
C THR A 139 -21.95 -8.94 37.43
N ILE A 140 -20.80 -9.59 37.69
CA ILE A 140 -20.39 -9.94 39.06
C ILE A 140 -20.17 -8.66 39.88
N VAL A 141 -19.50 -7.66 39.31
CA VAL A 141 -19.17 -6.39 39.96
C VAL A 141 -20.41 -5.57 40.27
N ALA A 142 -21.37 -5.49 39.35
CA ALA A 142 -22.60 -4.73 39.53
C ALA A 142 -23.53 -5.33 40.60
N ASN A 143 -23.59 -6.66 40.67
CA ASN A 143 -24.44 -7.38 41.63
C ASN A 143 -23.71 -7.72 42.94
N LEU A 144 -22.41 -7.45 43.04
CA LEU A 144 -21.60 -7.73 44.23
C LEU A 144 -22.18 -7.11 45.52
N PRO A 145 -22.66 -5.85 45.53
CA PRO A 145 -23.26 -5.26 46.72
C PRO A 145 -24.52 -6.03 47.18
N GLU A 146 -25.36 -6.49 46.25
CA GLU A 146 -26.58 -7.25 46.54
C GLU A 146 -26.24 -8.66 47.09
N TYR A 147 -25.25 -9.33 46.51
CA TYR A 147 -24.75 -10.61 47.02
C TYR A 147 -24.16 -10.47 48.43
N LEU A 148 -23.49 -9.36 48.72
CA LEU A 148 -22.92 -9.11 50.05
C LEU A 148 -23.97 -8.66 51.06
N ASP A 149 -25.01 -7.93 50.65
CA ASP A 149 -26.11 -7.52 51.52
C ASP A 149 -26.97 -8.72 51.96
N THR A 150 -27.25 -9.63 51.03
CA THR A 150 -27.93 -10.90 51.32
C THR A 150 -27.14 -11.81 52.26
N LEU A 151 -25.80 -11.79 52.20
CA LEU A 151 -24.91 -12.51 53.13
C LEU A 151 -24.79 -11.81 54.49
N SER A 152 -24.79 -10.47 54.52
CA SER A 152 -24.73 -9.63 55.74
C SER A 152 -25.87 -9.94 56.71
N GLY A 153 -27.06 -10.24 56.19
CA GLY A 153 -28.23 -10.58 56.99
C GLY A 153 -28.21 -11.97 57.65
N GLN A 154 -27.31 -12.87 57.22
CA GLN A 154 -27.32 -14.28 57.60
C GLN A 154 -26.36 -14.59 58.77
N VAL A 155 -26.86 -15.34 59.75
CA VAL A 155 -26.04 -15.86 60.86
C VAL A 155 -25.69 -17.30 60.55
N PHE A 156 -24.41 -17.57 60.31
CA PHE A 156 -23.93 -18.93 60.04
C PHE A 156 -23.52 -19.61 61.35
N GLN A 157 -24.20 -20.69 61.71
CA GLN A 157 -23.77 -21.55 62.82
C GLN A 157 -22.90 -22.68 62.27
N ILE A 158 -21.61 -22.66 62.58
CA ILE A 158 -20.66 -23.71 62.24
C ILE A 158 -20.24 -24.39 63.55
N GLY A 159 -20.96 -25.44 63.93
CA GLY A 159 -20.72 -26.14 65.19
C GLY A 159 -20.90 -25.22 66.42
N PRO A 160 -19.98 -25.19 67.40
CA PRO A 160 -20.08 -24.31 68.57
C PRO A 160 -19.78 -22.83 68.28
N PHE A 161 -19.44 -22.47 67.03
CA PHE A 161 -19.11 -21.10 66.64
C PHE A 161 -20.29 -20.44 65.89
N THR A 162 -20.75 -19.30 66.38
CA THR A 162 -21.76 -18.46 65.73
C THR A 162 -21.08 -17.31 64.99
N LEU A 163 -21.10 -17.35 63.66
CA LEU A 163 -20.51 -16.33 62.80
C LEU A 163 -21.63 -15.37 62.39
N ASP A 164 -21.69 -14.21 63.06
CA ASP A 164 -22.68 -13.17 62.79
C ASP A 164 -22.13 -12.16 61.77
N MET A 165 -22.56 -12.30 60.52
CA MET A 165 -22.14 -11.45 59.40
C MET A 165 -22.59 -9.99 59.57
N ARG A 166 -23.52 -9.68 60.48
CA ARG A 166 -23.98 -8.30 60.76
C ARG A 166 -22.90 -7.44 61.41
N THR A 167 -21.92 -8.07 62.04
CA THR A 167 -20.79 -7.37 62.68
C THR A 167 -19.66 -7.06 61.69
N VAL A 168 -19.73 -7.62 60.48
CA VAL A 168 -18.75 -7.42 59.41
C VAL A 168 -19.32 -6.40 58.42
N GLU A 169 -18.68 -5.24 58.28
CA GLU A 169 -19.06 -4.23 57.28
C GLU A 169 -18.66 -4.69 55.86
N LEU A 170 -19.41 -5.65 55.32
CA LEU A 170 -19.21 -6.20 53.97
C LEU A 170 -19.34 -5.13 52.87
N SER A 171 -20.03 -4.02 53.16
CA SER A 171 -20.13 -2.83 52.30
C SER A 171 -18.78 -2.16 52.05
N GLN A 172 -17.92 -2.06 53.08
CA GLN A 172 -16.58 -1.48 52.94
C GLN A 172 -15.66 -2.38 52.09
N ILE A 173 -15.76 -3.69 52.30
CA ILE A 173 -15.02 -4.69 51.52
C ILE A 173 -15.45 -4.65 50.04
N SER A 174 -16.75 -4.51 49.77
CA SER A 174 -17.29 -4.31 48.43
C SER A 174 -16.68 -3.08 47.76
N ASN A 175 -16.77 -1.91 48.41
CA ASN A 175 -16.26 -0.66 47.86
C ASN A 175 -14.76 -0.70 47.59
N GLN A 176 -14.00 -1.35 48.47
CA GLN A 176 -12.56 -1.55 48.27
C GLN A 176 -12.29 -2.47 47.09
N LEU A 177 -13.02 -3.59 46.95
CA LEU A 177 -12.89 -4.49 45.80
C LEU A 177 -13.26 -3.79 44.48
N LEU A 178 -14.35 -3.02 44.46
CA LEU A 178 -14.79 -2.24 43.30
C LEU A 178 -13.70 -1.27 42.84
N SER A 179 -12.99 -0.61 43.77
CA SER A 179 -11.90 0.31 43.45
C SER A 179 -10.71 -0.35 42.72
N PHE A 180 -10.49 -1.65 42.90
CA PHE A 180 -9.46 -2.41 42.20
C PHE A 180 -9.95 -2.98 40.86
N VAL A 181 -11.22 -3.37 40.78
CA VAL A 181 -11.77 -4.05 39.59
C VAL A 181 -12.23 -3.06 38.51
N GLN A 182 -12.82 -1.91 38.88
CA GLN A 182 -13.27 -0.90 37.90
C GLN A 182 -12.16 -0.44 36.94
N PRO A 183 -10.93 -0.13 37.40
CA PRO A 183 -9.84 0.23 36.49
C PRO A 183 -9.40 -0.91 35.58
N LEU A 184 -9.50 -2.16 36.03
CA LEU A 184 -9.14 -3.34 35.23
C LEU A 184 -10.15 -3.56 34.10
N LEU A 185 -11.45 -3.41 34.38
CA LEU A 185 -12.50 -3.46 33.36
C LEU A 185 -12.29 -2.41 32.27
N GLY A 186 -12.02 -1.15 32.66
CA GLY A 186 -11.71 -0.08 31.71
C GLY A 186 -10.47 -0.36 30.85
N ARG A 187 -9.43 -0.98 31.43
CA ARG A 187 -8.23 -1.40 30.67
C ARG A 187 -8.53 -2.54 29.71
N THR A 188 -9.35 -3.51 30.09
CA THR A 188 -9.73 -4.64 29.23
C THR A 188 -10.54 -4.17 28.02
N GLY A 189 -11.44 -3.20 28.19
CA GLY A 189 -12.16 -2.57 27.06
C GLY A 189 -11.22 -1.89 26.04
N ASN A 190 -10.15 -1.25 26.53
CA ASN A 190 -9.12 -0.68 25.65
C ASN A 190 -8.31 -1.75 24.91
N ILE A 191 -8.08 -2.92 25.51
CA ILE A 191 -7.40 -4.03 24.86
C ILE A 191 -8.23 -4.56 23.69
N VAL A 192 -9.55 -4.73 23.85
CA VAL A 192 -10.43 -5.16 22.75
C VAL A 192 -10.34 -4.18 21.58
N THR A 193 -10.42 -2.87 21.87
CA THR A 193 -10.30 -1.83 20.85
C THR A 193 -8.92 -1.84 20.20
N ALA A 194 -7.84 -2.03 20.96
CA ALA A 194 -6.48 -2.10 20.44
C ALA A 194 -6.26 -3.33 19.55
N VAL A 195 -6.80 -4.49 19.92
CA VAL A 195 -6.76 -5.72 19.12
C VAL A 195 -7.56 -5.53 17.83
N ALA A 196 -8.77 -4.98 17.91
CA ALA A 196 -9.61 -4.70 16.75
C ALA A 196 -8.94 -3.68 15.80
N GLY A 197 -8.36 -2.61 16.35
CA GLY A 197 -7.64 -1.60 15.58
C GLY A 197 -6.37 -2.15 14.92
N GLY A 198 -5.56 -2.92 15.65
CA GLY A 198 -4.36 -3.56 15.12
C GLY A 198 -4.69 -4.59 14.04
N ALA A 199 -5.74 -5.39 14.23
CA ALA A 199 -6.24 -6.29 13.19
C ALA A 199 -6.70 -5.50 11.96
N ALA A 200 -7.54 -4.49 12.12
CA ALA A 200 -8.03 -3.66 11.02
C ALA A 200 -6.88 -3.03 10.21
N GLU A 201 -5.82 -2.57 10.88
CA GLU A 201 -4.62 -2.05 10.22
C GLU A 201 -3.88 -3.14 9.41
N ILE A 202 -3.58 -4.28 10.01
CA ILE A 202 -2.88 -5.40 9.33
C ILE A 202 -3.69 -5.89 8.13
N PHE A 203 -4.98 -6.14 8.32
CA PHE A 203 -5.86 -6.58 7.25
C PHE A 203 -6.01 -5.49 6.19
N GLY A 204 -6.17 -4.22 6.57
CA GLY A 204 -6.24 -3.10 5.64
C GLY A 204 -5.02 -3.03 4.71
N TRP A 205 -3.81 -3.11 5.27
CA TRP A 205 -2.59 -3.17 4.47
C TRP A 205 -2.51 -4.44 3.63
N THR A 206 -2.90 -5.58 4.18
CA THR A 206 -2.91 -6.86 3.45
C THR A 206 -3.86 -6.81 2.25
N PHE A 207 -5.06 -6.25 2.41
CA PHE A 207 -6.01 -6.04 1.32
C PHE A 207 -5.45 -5.11 0.26
N PHE A 208 -4.84 -3.98 0.66
CA PHE A 208 -4.19 -3.06 -0.28
C PHE A 208 -3.10 -3.78 -1.09
N VAL A 209 -2.20 -4.50 -0.42
CA VAL A 209 -1.14 -5.28 -1.06
C VAL A 209 -1.74 -6.32 -2.01
N LEU A 210 -2.76 -7.05 -1.59
CA LEU A 210 -3.42 -8.06 -2.41
C LEU A 210 -4.07 -7.47 -3.66
N ILE A 211 -4.77 -6.34 -3.54
CA ILE A 211 -5.44 -5.68 -4.66
C ILE A 211 -4.41 -5.20 -5.68
N VAL A 212 -3.38 -4.47 -5.24
CA VAL A 212 -2.37 -3.93 -6.17
C VAL A 212 -1.56 -5.08 -6.77
N SER A 213 -1.23 -6.11 -5.98
CA SER A 213 -0.55 -7.32 -6.47
C SER A 213 -1.40 -8.07 -7.51
N TYR A 214 -2.70 -8.19 -7.28
CA TYR A 214 -3.65 -8.77 -8.23
C TYR A 214 -3.64 -8.01 -9.56
N PHE A 215 -3.74 -6.68 -9.52
CA PHE A 215 -3.71 -5.86 -10.73
C PHE A 215 -2.40 -6.02 -11.50
N LEU A 216 -1.27 -5.98 -10.80
CA LEU A 216 0.04 -6.22 -11.39
C LEU A 216 0.11 -7.58 -12.09
N MET A 217 -0.47 -8.60 -11.45
CA MET A 217 -0.38 -9.98 -11.91
C MET A 217 -1.36 -10.32 -13.05
N VAL A 218 -2.58 -9.79 -13.02
CA VAL A 218 -3.59 -10.00 -14.07
C VAL A 218 -3.24 -9.26 -15.36
N GLU A 219 -2.56 -8.11 -15.24
CA GLU A 219 -2.05 -7.34 -16.38
C GLU A 219 -0.76 -7.94 -16.94
N SER A 220 0.03 -8.63 -16.11
CA SER A 220 1.17 -9.40 -16.62
C SER A 220 0.70 -10.49 -17.58
N SER A 221 1.43 -10.69 -18.69
CA SER A 221 1.08 -11.67 -19.73
C SER A 221 1.40 -13.13 -19.35
N GLY A 222 1.62 -13.41 -18.06
CA GLY A 222 2.10 -14.70 -17.55
C GLY A 222 3.62 -14.88 -17.65
N LEU A 223 4.33 -13.99 -18.33
CA LEU A 223 5.79 -13.96 -18.36
C LEU A 223 6.35 -13.16 -17.18
N GLN A 224 7.32 -13.73 -16.46
CA GLN A 224 8.00 -13.03 -15.35
C GLN A 224 8.67 -11.72 -15.80
N SER A 225 9.12 -11.66 -17.05
CA SER A 225 9.70 -10.45 -17.66
C SER A 225 8.70 -9.31 -17.81
N ASP A 226 7.40 -9.60 -17.82
CA ASP A 226 6.35 -8.61 -18.05
C ASP A 226 5.78 -8.04 -16.74
N LEU A 227 6.09 -8.64 -15.58
CA LEU A 227 5.74 -8.09 -14.26
C LEU A 227 6.45 -6.76 -13.97
N ILE A 228 7.63 -6.53 -14.58
CA ILE A 228 8.44 -5.32 -14.40
C ILE A 228 8.85 -4.80 -15.78
N LYS A 229 7.89 -4.25 -16.54
CA LYS A 229 8.19 -3.40 -17.71
C LYS A 229 8.64 -2.00 -17.28
N VAL A 230 9.57 -1.93 -16.35
CA VAL A 230 10.23 -0.67 -16.00
C VAL A 230 11.43 -0.56 -16.95
N GLU A 231 11.19 0.04 -18.11
CA GLU A 231 12.26 0.38 -19.06
C GLU A 231 13.10 1.52 -18.46
N VAL A 232 14.03 1.19 -17.56
CA VAL A 232 15.05 2.14 -17.12
C VAL A 232 16.12 2.17 -18.20
N PRO A 233 16.31 3.30 -18.91
CA PRO A 233 17.33 3.39 -19.95
C PRO A 233 18.70 3.04 -19.36
N GLY A 234 19.35 2.00 -19.91
CA GLY A 234 20.70 1.56 -19.51
C GLY A 234 20.80 0.42 -18.49
N TYR A 235 19.75 0.08 -17.72
CA TYR A 235 19.85 -0.89 -16.60
C TYR A 235 18.99 -2.16 -16.76
N ASN A 236 18.35 -2.35 -17.91
CA ASN A 236 17.45 -3.48 -18.15
C ASN A 236 18.12 -4.86 -18.01
N ALA A 237 19.40 -4.97 -18.37
CA ALA A 237 20.16 -6.22 -18.26
C ALA A 237 20.40 -6.60 -16.79
N ASP A 238 20.75 -5.62 -15.96
CA ASP A 238 21.02 -5.83 -14.54
C ASP A 238 19.74 -6.20 -13.79
N LEU A 239 18.64 -5.50 -14.05
CA LEU A 239 17.33 -5.82 -13.47
C LEU A 239 16.89 -7.24 -13.82
N ARG A 240 17.12 -7.68 -15.07
CA ARG A 240 16.81 -9.05 -15.51
C ARG A 240 17.68 -10.09 -14.80
N LYS A 241 18.98 -9.80 -14.62
CA LYS A 241 19.91 -10.68 -13.91
C LYS A 241 19.55 -10.78 -12.43
N LEU A 242 19.22 -9.66 -11.78
CA LEU A 242 18.76 -9.63 -10.39
C LEU A 242 17.46 -10.43 -10.23
N GLY A 243 16.47 -10.22 -11.10
CA GLY A 243 15.22 -10.98 -11.07
C GLY A 243 15.41 -12.49 -11.25
N SER A 244 16.32 -12.91 -12.12
CA SER A 244 16.65 -14.33 -12.31
C SER A 244 17.34 -14.94 -11.10
N GLN A 245 18.32 -14.24 -10.51
CA GLN A 245 19.00 -14.72 -9.30
C GLN A 245 18.04 -14.79 -8.11
N LEU A 246 17.17 -13.79 -7.97
CA LEU A 246 16.11 -13.78 -6.96
C LEU A 246 15.21 -15.02 -7.13
N SER A 247 14.92 -15.45 -8.36
CA SER A 247 14.11 -16.64 -8.64
C SER A 247 14.72 -17.92 -8.10
N ILE A 248 16.02 -18.08 -8.30
CA ILE A 248 16.74 -19.27 -7.85
C ILE A 248 16.74 -19.32 -6.32
N ILE A 249 16.98 -18.19 -5.67
CA ILE A 249 16.98 -18.08 -4.21
C ILE A 249 15.58 -18.37 -3.65
N TRP A 250 14.55 -17.73 -4.19
CA TRP A 250 13.17 -17.91 -3.72
C TRP A 250 12.64 -19.31 -3.97
N ASN A 251 12.91 -19.91 -5.14
CA ASN A 251 12.51 -21.29 -5.41
C ASN A 251 13.16 -22.27 -4.42
N SER A 252 14.43 -22.03 -4.07
CA SER A 252 15.14 -22.83 -3.07
C SER A 252 14.55 -22.63 -1.66
N PHE A 253 14.25 -21.39 -1.29
CA PHE A 253 13.62 -21.04 -0.01
C PHE A 253 12.22 -21.64 0.12
N LEU A 254 11.35 -21.46 -0.88
CA LEU A 254 10.00 -21.99 -0.88
C LEU A 254 9.98 -23.51 -0.76
N ARG A 255 10.85 -24.20 -1.50
CA ARG A 255 11.00 -25.65 -1.37
C ARG A 255 11.44 -26.05 0.04
N GLY A 256 12.39 -25.31 0.62
CA GLY A 256 12.83 -25.49 2.00
C GLY A 256 11.68 -25.29 3.00
N GLN A 257 10.90 -24.23 2.85
CA GLN A 257 9.78 -23.96 3.76
C GLN A 257 8.64 -24.95 3.61
N ILE A 258 8.29 -25.38 2.40
CA ILE A 258 7.28 -26.43 2.21
C ILE A 258 7.73 -27.71 2.90
N PHE A 259 9.01 -28.07 2.81
CA PHE A 259 9.55 -29.23 3.52
C PHE A 259 9.45 -29.08 5.04
N ILE A 260 9.87 -27.94 5.59
CA ILE A 260 9.81 -27.66 7.03
C ILE A 260 8.36 -27.64 7.52
N PHE A 261 7.46 -26.91 6.85
CA PHE A 261 6.05 -26.86 7.20
C PHE A 261 5.41 -28.24 7.16
N THR A 262 5.66 -29.02 6.11
CA THR A 262 5.12 -30.39 6.00
C THR A 262 5.63 -31.25 7.14
N MET A 263 6.92 -31.19 7.46
CA MET A 263 7.49 -31.94 8.58
C MET A 263 6.89 -31.51 9.92
N ALA A 264 6.78 -30.21 10.17
CA ALA A 264 6.19 -29.66 11.39
C ALA A 264 4.70 -30.06 11.53
N THR A 265 3.92 -29.98 10.45
CA THR A 265 2.52 -30.40 10.44
C THR A 265 2.38 -31.89 10.74
N VAL A 266 3.22 -32.74 10.14
CA VAL A 266 3.20 -34.19 10.41
C VAL A 266 3.52 -34.45 11.88
N ILE A 267 4.57 -33.84 12.43
CA ILE A 267 4.93 -33.97 13.85
C ILE A 267 3.76 -33.51 14.74
N TYR A 268 3.17 -32.36 14.44
CA TYR A 268 2.05 -31.83 15.21
C TYR A 268 0.84 -32.76 15.22
N ILE A 269 0.47 -33.33 14.07
CA ILE A 269 -0.62 -34.30 13.97
C ILE A 269 -0.34 -35.51 14.85
N PHE A 270 0.89 -36.05 14.83
CA PHE A 270 1.25 -37.19 15.68
C PHE A 270 1.23 -36.84 17.18
N VAL A 271 1.72 -35.66 17.56
CA VAL A 271 1.75 -35.22 18.97
C VAL A 271 0.34 -34.99 19.51
N LEU A 272 -0.55 -34.35 18.73
CA LEU A 272 -1.92 -34.05 19.15
C LEU A 272 -2.87 -35.26 19.04
N SER A 273 -2.46 -36.30 18.32
CA SER A 273 -3.21 -37.56 18.19
C SER A 273 -2.97 -38.53 19.35
N ILE A 274 -2.04 -38.22 20.25
CA ILE A 274 -1.79 -38.93 21.52
C ILE A 274 -2.52 -38.22 22.65
#